data_AF-A0A821Z8Z9-F1
#
_entry.id   AF-A0A821Z8Z9-F1
#
_cell.length_a   1.000
_cell.length_b   1.000
_cell.length_c   1.000
_cell.angle_alpha   90.00
_cell.angle_beta   90.00
_cell.angle_gamma   90.00
#
_symmetry.space_group_name_H-M   'P 1'
#
loop_
_entity.id
_entity.type
_entity.pdbx_description
1 polymer ?
#
loop_
_entity_poly.entity_id
_entity_poly.type
_entity_poly.pdbx_seq_one_letter_code
_entity_poly.pdbx_strand_id
1 'polypeptide(L)'
;MTAKEDLVEPIMGNGQQPTSDINDQQQTPPDYQTSIKIENDDDDVEDEKVYDENGELKFPIDDLLKLEEQVNRVRWIVPVLPEGELIKCLRAAVCLAREKIDTKCEPCQRFIRDSLVISFTKIFCDDAVQSWKYDIYVAIYKNAMKFIQLCVLKIDDDCFPLLDILSFLMNPLGRYHQANNNRHCSYHLKNVTEPFGAIIEHRFPQR
;
A
#
# COMPACT_ATOMS: atom_id res chain seq x y z
N MET A 1 15.90 -13.71 -71.30
CA MET A 1 15.26 -13.72 -72.63
C MET A 1 14.25 -14.85 -72.58
N THR A 2 12.93 -14.68 -72.51
CA THR A 2 12.03 -13.66 -73.06
C THR A 2 10.71 -13.70 -72.27
N ALA A 3 10.06 -12.55 -72.11
CA ALA A 3 8.79 -12.34 -71.42
C ALA A 3 7.55 -12.80 -72.23
N LYS A 4 6.41 -12.95 -71.53
CA LYS A 4 5.01 -12.55 -71.85
C LYS A 4 4.05 -13.38 -70.98
N GLU A 5 3.44 -12.81 -69.94
CA GLU A 5 2.19 -11.99 -69.93
C GLU A 5 0.99 -12.71 -70.57
N ASP A 6 0.03 -13.10 -69.74
CA ASP A 6 -1.39 -13.07 -70.07
C ASP A 6 -2.20 -12.64 -68.83
N LEU A 7 -2.90 -11.52 -68.98
CA LEU A 7 -3.82 -10.86 -68.06
C LEU A 7 -5.24 -11.42 -68.27
N VAL A 8 -5.93 -11.87 -67.21
CA VAL A 8 -7.39 -11.72 -67.08
C VAL A 8 -7.78 -11.65 -65.59
N GLU A 9 -8.27 -10.49 -65.15
CA GLU A 9 -9.11 -10.25 -63.96
C GLU A 9 -10.56 -9.96 -64.46
N PRO A 10 -11.59 -9.65 -63.61
CA PRO A 10 -12.02 -10.19 -62.30
C PRO A 10 -13.57 -10.34 -62.22
N ILE A 11 -14.18 -11.24 -61.41
CA ILE A 11 -15.51 -10.96 -60.80
C ILE A 11 -15.78 -11.75 -59.48
N MET A 12 -15.93 -10.98 -58.39
CA MET A 12 -16.71 -11.12 -57.14
C MET A 12 -17.19 -12.48 -56.59
N GLY A 13 -16.85 -12.73 -55.32
CA GLY A 13 -17.54 -13.66 -54.42
C GLY A 13 -17.13 -13.47 -52.95
N ASN A 14 -18.01 -12.89 -52.14
CA ASN A 14 -17.88 -12.59 -50.71
C ASN A 14 -17.52 -13.79 -49.82
N GLY A 15 -16.80 -13.55 -48.71
CA GLY A 15 -16.97 -14.35 -47.49
C GLY A 15 -15.77 -14.51 -46.56
N GLN A 16 -15.66 -13.59 -45.60
CA GLN A 16 -15.22 -13.81 -44.20
C GLN A 16 -13.72 -14.06 -43.91
N GLN A 17 -13.06 -12.98 -43.47
CA GLN A 17 -11.95 -13.00 -42.51
C GLN A 17 -12.46 -13.43 -41.12
N PRO A 18 -11.71 -14.21 -40.32
CA PRO A 18 -12.01 -14.41 -38.92
C PRO A 18 -11.53 -13.20 -38.09
N THR A 19 -12.48 -12.46 -37.53
CA THR A 19 -12.26 -11.41 -36.54
C THR A 19 -12.00 -12.04 -35.17
N SER A 20 -10.90 -11.63 -34.53
CA SER A 20 -10.63 -11.89 -33.12
C SER A 20 -11.43 -10.92 -32.25
N ASP A 21 -12.47 -11.42 -31.59
CA ASP A 21 -13.25 -10.68 -30.60
C ASP A 21 -12.43 -10.49 -29.31
N ILE A 22 -11.88 -9.29 -29.12
CA ILE A 22 -11.43 -8.79 -27.83
C ILE A 22 -12.63 -8.10 -27.18
N ASN A 23 -13.17 -8.73 -26.14
CA ASN A 23 -14.31 -8.24 -25.37
C ASN A 23 -13.82 -7.20 -24.34
N ASP A 24 -13.87 -5.92 -24.71
CA ASP A 24 -13.69 -4.79 -23.80
C ASP A 24 -14.90 -4.65 -22.86
N GLN A 25 -14.85 -5.35 -21.72
CA GLN A 25 -15.72 -5.02 -20.59
C GLN A 25 -15.12 -3.83 -19.82
N GLN A 26 -15.56 -2.63 -20.15
CA GLN A 26 -15.47 -1.47 -19.27
C GLN A 26 -16.30 -1.73 -18.00
N GLN A 27 -15.64 -2.12 -16.91
CA GLN A 27 -16.17 -1.97 -15.56
C GLN A 27 -15.51 -0.75 -14.94
N THR A 28 -16.31 0.31 -14.75
CA THR A 28 -15.92 1.52 -14.04
C THR A 28 -15.63 1.19 -12.57
N PRO A 29 -14.45 1.54 -12.02
CA PRO A 29 -14.22 1.44 -10.59
C PRO A 29 -15.04 2.52 -9.84
N PRO A 30 -15.46 2.26 -8.58
CA PRO A 30 -16.19 3.24 -7.79
C PRO A 30 -15.39 4.53 -7.63
N ASP A 31 -16.12 5.64 -7.67
CA ASP A 31 -15.61 7.00 -7.77
C ASP A 31 -14.90 7.42 -6.47
N TYR A 32 -13.57 7.30 -6.44
CA TYR A 32 -12.74 7.87 -5.38
C TYR A 32 -12.45 9.34 -5.72
N GLN A 33 -13.46 10.19 -5.58
CA GLN A 33 -13.26 11.64 -5.57
C GLN A 33 -13.55 12.16 -4.17
N THR A 34 -12.52 12.16 -3.33
CA THR A 34 -12.47 13.05 -2.17
C THR A 34 -11.13 13.76 -2.21
N SER A 35 -11.17 15.05 -2.55
CA SER A 35 -10.02 15.94 -2.44
C SER A 35 -9.66 16.10 -0.97
N ILE A 36 -8.61 15.42 -0.51
CA ILE A 36 -8.11 15.56 0.86
C ILE A 36 -7.08 16.68 0.90
N LYS A 37 -7.38 17.69 1.73
CA LYS A 37 -6.41 18.67 2.22
C LYS A 37 -5.41 17.91 3.08
N ILE A 38 -4.11 18.08 2.81
CA ILE A 38 -3.08 17.70 3.79
C ILE A 38 -3.15 18.78 4.86
N GLU A 39 -4.08 18.63 5.78
CA GLU A 39 -4.00 19.29 7.07
C GLU A 39 -2.75 18.70 7.75
N ASN A 40 -1.94 19.56 8.37
CA ASN A 40 -0.93 19.10 9.31
C ASN A 40 -1.70 18.53 10.50
N ASP A 41 -2.22 17.31 10.34
CA ASP A 41 -2.80 16.54 11.42
C ASP A 41 -1.64 16.23 12.35
N ASP A 42 -1.63 16.89 13.51
CA ASP A 42 -0.81 16.51 14.64
C ASP A 42 -0.88 14.98 14.79
N ASP A 43 0.28 14.31 14.68
CA ASP A 43 0.49 12.85 14.73
C ASP A 43 0.08 12.19 16.09
N ASP A 44 -0.71 12.90 16.91
CA ASP A 44 -1.13 12.52 18.27
C ASP A 44 -2.62 12.14 18.33
N VAL A 45 -3.19 11.62 17.24
CA VAL A 45 -4.45 10.86 17.35
C VAL A 45 -4.12 9.57 18.09
N GLU A 46 -4.45 9.55 19.39
CA GLU A 46 -4.35 8.35 20.20
C GLU A 46 -5.00 7.18 19.46
N ASP A 47 -4.24 6.10 19.24
CA ASP A 47 -4.78 4.89 18.63
C ASP A 47 -5.97 4.40 19.45
N GLU A 48 -7.13 4.26 18.80
CA GLU A 48 -8.36 3.83 19.47
C GLU A 48 -8.14 2.47 20.14
N LYS A 49 -8.22 2.46 21.48
CA LYS A 49 -8.09 1.25 22.30
C LYS A 49 -9.44 0.55 22.36
N VAL A 50 -9.47 -0.69 21.89
CA VAL A 50 -10.65 -1.57 22.01
C VAL A 50 -10.49 -2.42 23.26
N TYR A 51 -11.52 -2.48 24.10
CA TYR A 51 -11.55 -3.29 25.32
C TYR A 51 -12.60 -4.40 25.22
N ASP A 52 -12.40 -5.50 25.95
CA ASP A 52 -13.39 -6.57 26.11
C ASP A 52 -14.38 -6.28 27.25
N GLU A 53 -15.29 -7.23 27.52
CA GLU A 53 -16.28 -7.13 28.60
C GLU A 53 -15.66 -7.08 30.00
N ASN A 54 -14.41 -7.50 30.15
CA ASN A 54 -13.65 -7.47 31.40
C ASN A 54 -12.82 -6.18 31.55
N GLY A 55 -12.84 -5.30 30.54
CA GLY A 55 -12.03 -4.08 30.51
C GLY A 55 -10.58 -4.30 30.11
N GLU A 56 -10.23 -5.46 29.56
CA GLU A 56 -8.88 -5.75 29.05
C GLU A 56 -8.76 -5.34 27.58
N LEU A 57 -7.57 -4.85 27.19
CA LEU A 57 -7.28 -4.49 25.81
C LEU A 57 -7.42 -5.69 24.88
N LYS A 58 -8.24 -5.54 23.84
CA LYS A 58 -8.65 -6.61 22.93
C LYS A 58 -8.05 -6.42 21.54
N PHE A 59 -7.49 -7.49 21.01
CA PHE A 59 -7.05 -7.55 19.61
C PHE A 59 -8.22 -7.81 18.64
N PRO A 60 -8.30 -7.14 17.48
CA PRO A 60 -9.41 -7.29 16.53
C PRO A 60 -9.26 -8.56 15.68
N ILE A 61 -9.79 -9.68 16.20
CA ILE A 61 -9.68 -11.00 15.55
C ILE A 61 -10.44 -11.05 14.22
N ASP A 62 -11.60 -10.40 14.12
CA ASP A 62 -12.40 -10.41 12.89
C ASP A 62 -11.69 -9.69 11.74
N ASP A 63 -11.02 -8.57 12.03
CA ASP A 63 -10.19 -7.86 11.05
C ASP A 63 -8.96 -8.70 10.68
N LEU A 64 -8.35 -9.42 11.63
CA LEU A 64 -7.23 -10.31 11.35
C LEU A 64 -7.62 -11.43 10.36
N LEU A 65 -8.76 -12.08 10.57
CA LEU A 65 -9.24 -13.15 9.69
C LEU A 65 -9.52 -12.63 8.27
N LYS A 66 -10.13 -11.44 8.16
CA LYS A 66 -10.36 -10.78 6.87
C LYS A 66 -9.04 -10.40 6.19
N LEU A 67 -8.06 -9.89 6.93
CA LEU A 67 -6.73 -9.59 6.40
C LEU A 67 -6.06 -10.86 5.88
N GLU A 68 -6.07 -11.94 6.67
CA GLU A 68 -5.53 -13.25 6.29
C GLU A 68 -6.18 -13.76 5.00
N GLU A 69 -7.50 -13.60 4.85
CA GLU A 69 -8.19 -13.93 3.60
C GLU A 69 -7.68 -13.06 2.43
N GLN A 70 -7.60 -11.74 2.60
CA GLN A 70 -7.17 -10.80 1.56
C GLN A 70 -5.75 -11.08 1.06
N VAL A 71 -4.79 -11.31 1.96
CA VAL A 71 -3.38 -11.53 1.60
C VAL A 71 -3.15 -12.88 0.93
N ASN A 72 -4.02 -13.86 1.15
CA ASN A 72 -3.91 -15.20 0.55
C ASN A 72 -4.63 -15.33 -0.80
N ARG A 73 -5.33 -14.30 -1.28
CA ARG A 73 -5.96 -14.31 -2.61
C ARG A 73 -4.92 -14.38 -3.72
N VAL A 74 -5.19 -15.21 -4.73
CA VAL A 74 -4.38 -15.30 -5.97
C VAL A 74 -4.35 -13.96 -6.69
N ARG A 75 -5.53 -13.33 -6.84
CA ARG A 75 -5.65 -11.95 -7.30
C ARG A 75 -5.85 -11.05 -6.07
N TRP A 76 -4.73 -10.70 -5.44
CA TRP A 76 -4.75 -9.88 -4.25
C TRP A 76 -4.98 -8.40 -4.60
N ILE A 77 -5.54 -7.67 -3.64
CA ILE A 77 -5.66 -6.21 -3.66
C ILE A 77 -4.86 -5.71 -2.45
N VAL A 78 -4.11 -4.64 -2.64
CA VAL A 78 -3.28 -4.05 -1.60
C VAL A 78 -4.18 -3.64 -0.40
N PRO A 79 -4.00 -4.21 0.81
CA PRO A 79 -4.89 -4.01 1.95
C PRO A 79 -4.56 -2.72 2.69
N VAL A 80 -4.53 -1.60 1.97
CA VAL A 80 -4.12 -0.28 2.48
C VAL A 80 -5.27 0.74 2.36
N LEU A 81 -6.50 0.26 2.49
CA LEU A 81 -7.64 1.16 2.60
C LEU A 81 -7.54 1.96 3.91
N PRO A 82 -7.94 3.24 3.90
CA PRO A 82 -8.18 3.98 5.15
C PRO A 82 -9.12 3.17 6.05
N GLU A 83 -8.76 3.00 7.31
CA GLU A 83 -9.52 2.18 8.27
C GLU A 83 -9.74 0.71 7.83
N GLY A 84 -8.88 0.21 6.94
CA GLY A 84 -8.82 -1.19 6.54
C GLY A 84 -8.25 -2.12 7.62
N GLU A 85 -8.30 -3.41 7.36
CA GLU A 85 -7.94 -4.46 8.32
C GLU A 85 -6.48 -4.37 8.76
N LEU A 86 -5.55 -4.13 7.82
CA LEU A 86 -4.12 -4.06 8.11
C LEU A 86 -3.80 -2.96 9.14
N ILE A 87 -4.32 -1.74 8.93
CA ILE A 87 -4.04 -0.64 9.86
C ILE A 87 -4.71 -0.86 11.22
N LYS A 88 -5.92 -1.44 11.26
CA LYS A 88 -6.61 -1.78 12.53
C LYS A 88 -5.83 -2.80 13.34
N CYS A 89 -5.41 -3.91 12.73
CA CYS A 89 -4.58 -4.91 13.40
C CYS A 89 -3.24 -4.33 13.86
N LEU A 90 -2.63 -3.45 13.05
CA LEU A 90 -1.36 -2.82 13.39
C LEU A 90 -1.47 -1.82 14.55
N ARG A 91 -2.51 -0.98 14.56
CA ARG A 91 -2.81 -0.08 15.68
C ARG A 91 -3.07 -0.86 16.96
N ALA A 92 -3.86 -1.94 16.89
CA ALA A 92 -4.08 -2.81 18.03
C ALA A 92 -2.76 -3.43 18.54
N ALA A 93 -1.92 -3.96 17.64
CA ALA A 93 -0.61 -4.49 18.02
C ALA A 93 0.27 -3.44 18.73
N VAL A 94 0.26 -2.19 18.27
CA VAL A 94 0.94 -1.07 18.94
C VAL A 94 0.37 -0.83 20.34
N CYS A 95 -0.95 -0.82 20.50
CA CYS A 95 -1.59 -0.66 21.82
C CYS A 95 -1.22 -1.79 22.79
N LEU A 96 -1.30 -3.06 22.35
CA LEU A 96 -0.93 -4.21 23.19
C LEU A 96 0.58 -4.22 23.53
N ALA A 97 1.45 -3.85 22.58
CA ALA A 97 2.90 -3.77 22.82
C ALA A 97 3.25 -2.64 23.79
N ARG A 98 2.53 -1.51 23.75
CA ARG A 98 2.70 -0.40 24.69
C ARG A 98 2.40 -0.81 26.12
N GLU A 99 1.36 -1.60 26.33
CA GLU A 99 1.01 -2.15 27.65
C GLU A 99 1.77 -3.44 28.01
N LYS A 100 2.70 -3.90 27.15
CA LYS A 100 3.52 -5.11 27.35
C LYS A 100 2.71 -6.40 27.59
N ILE A 101 1.55 -6.50 26.93
CA ILE A 101 0.66 -7.67 26.99
C ILE A 101 0.49 -8.37 25.64
N ASP A 102 1.15 -7.88 24.58
CA ASP A 102 1.14 -8.48 23.24
C ASP A 102 1.63 -9.94 23.26
N THR A 103 2.64 -10.27 24.08
CA THR A 103 3.16 -11.64 24.26
C THR A 103 2.21 -12.60 24.98
N LYS A 104 1.12 -12.08 25.55
CA LYS A 104 0.03 -12.89 26.14
C LYS A 104 -1.17 -13.02 25.20
N CYS A 105 -1.17 -12.27 24.09
CA CYS A 105 -2.25 -12.25 23.11
C CYS A 105 -1.84 -13.04 21.86
N GLU A 106 -2.27 -14.31 21.78
CA GLU A 106 -1.93 -15.18 20.64
C GLU A 106 -2.34 -14.58 19.27
N PRO A 107 -3.53 -13.99 19.08
CA PRO A 107 -3.88 -13.33 17.81
C PRO A 107 -2.92 -12.20 17.43
N CYS A 108 -2.44 -11.41 18.41
CA CYS A 108 -1.48 -10.34 18.17
C CYS A 108 -0.11 -10.90 17.74
N GLN A 109 0.37 -11.95 18.41
CA GLN A 109 1.61 -12.63 18.04
C GLN A 109 1.53 -13.26 16.65
N ARG A 110 0.41 -13.92 16.33
CA ARG A 110 0.16 -14.47 15.00
C ARG A 110 0.15 -13.39 13.93
N PHE A 111 -0.50 -12.26 14.19
CA PHE A 111 -0.47 -11.12 13.29
C PHE A 111 0.97 -10.65 13.03
N ILE A 112 1.77 -10.41 14.07
CA ILE A 112 3.16 -9.92 13.93
C ILE A 112 4.03 -10.93 13.17
N ARG A 113 3.92 -12.21 13.50
CA ARG A 113 4.73 -13.28 12.93
C ARG A 113 4.39 -13.57 11.48
N ASP A 114 3.10 -13.59 11.14
CA ASP A 114 2.61 -14.13 9.87
C ASP A 114 1.99 -13.02 9.01
N SER A 115 0.79 -12.55 9.37
CA SER A 115 -0.03 -11.67 8.53
C SER A 115 0.63 -10.32 8.23
N LEU A 116 1.35 -9.75 9.19
CA LEU A 116 2.09 -8.50 9.04
C LEU A 116 3.28 -8.66 8.08
N VAL A 117 4.08 -9.72 8.24
CA VAL A 117 5.22 -10.02 7.38
C VAL A 117 4.74 -10.25 5.94
N ILE A 118 3.71 -11.07 5.75
CA ILE A 118 3.14 -11.35 4.42
C ILE A 118 2.61 -10.06 3.79
N SER A 119 1.86 -9.25 4.54
CA SER A 119 1.30 -8.00 4.05
C SER A 119 2.40 -7.06 3.54
N PHE A 120 3.42 -6.79 4.37
CA PHE A 120 4.50 -5.89 4.00
C PHE A 120 5.36 -6.46 2.87
N THR A 121 5.69 -7.75 2.91
CA THR A 121 6.47 -8.38 1.83
C THR A 121 5.75 -8.24 0.49
N LYS A 122 4.45 -8.54 0.43
CA LYS A 122 3.67 -8.38 -0.80
C LYS A 122 3.59 -6.92 -1.24
N ILE A 123 3.37 -5.98 -0.32
CA ILE A 123 3.32 -4.54 -0.63
C ILE A 123 4.66 -4.06 -1.23
N PHE A 124 5.79 -4.31 -0.57
CA PHE A 124 7.08 -3.76 -0.96
C PHE A 124 7.71 -4.46 -2.17
N CYS A 125 7.23 -5.66 -2.51
CA CYS A 125 7.69 -6.45 -3.66
C CYS A 125 6.72 -6.50 -4.83
N ASP A 126 5.56 -5.82 -4.76
CA ASP A 126 4.53 -5.92 -5.80
C ASP A 126 5.00 -5.36 -7.15
N ASP A 127 4.67 -6.04 -8.25
CA ASP A 127 5.02 -5.59 -9.59
C ASP A 127 4.16 -4.41 -10.05
N ALA A 128 2.96 -4.25 -9.50
CA ALA A 128 2.02 -3.21 -9.85
C ALA A 128 2.28 -1.88 -9.11
N VAL A 129 3.37 -1.74 -8.34
CA VAL A 129 3.73 -0.48 -7.64
C VAL A 129 3.62 0.71 -8.60
N GLN A 130 4.17 0.62 -9.81
CA GLN A 130 4.12 1.71 -10.80
C GLN A 130 2.70 2.12 -11.22
N SER A 131 1.70 1.25 -11.05
CA SER A 131 0.30 1.52 -11.40
C SER A 131 -0.53 2.10 -10.26
N TRP A 132 0.00 2.11 -9.03
CA TRP A 132 -0.77 2.58 -7.87
C TRP A 132 -1.04 4.09 -7.91
N LYS A 133 -2.25 4.45 -7.48
CA LYS A 133 -2.70 5.83 -7.27
C LYS A 133 -2.01 6.43 -6.04
N TYR A 134 -1.89 7.76 -6.01
CA TYR A 134 -1.23 8.48 -4.92
C TYR A 134 -1.79 8.14 -3.53
N ASP A 135 -3.10 7.99 -3.38
CA ASP A 135 -3.73 7.68 -2.09
C ASP A 135 -3.26 6.34 -1.50
N ILE A 136 -2.92 5.38 -2.35
CA ILE A 136 -2.36 4.08 -1.95
C ILE A 136 -0.98 4.29 -1.32
N TYR A 137 -0.15 5.17 -1.88
CA TYR A 137 1.16 5.50 -1.32
C TYR A 137 1.03 6.19 0.04
N VAL A 138 0.10 7.13 0.18
CA VAL A 138 -0.17 7.81 1.45
C VAL A 138 -0.59 6.80 2.52
N ALA A 139 -1.45 5.84 2.17
CA ALA A 139 -1.86 4.80 3.10
C ALA A 139 -0.72 3.83 3.47
N ILE A 140 0.10 3.42 2.50
CA ILE A 140 1.31 2.61 2.78
C ILE A 140 2.25 3.35 3.71
N TYR A 141 2.48 4.65 3.49
CA TYR A 141 3.30 5.48 4.36
C TYR A 141 2.75 5.52 5.78
N LYS A 142 1.45 5.76 5.97
CA LYS A 142 0.80 5.74 7.29
C LYS A 142 0.96 4.39 8.00
N ASN A 143 0.77 3.29 7.27
CA ASN A 143 0.98 1.94 7.82
C ASN A 143 2.45 1.71 8.19
N ALA A 144 3.40 2.16 7.36
CA ALA A 144 4.82 2.06 7.63
C ALA A 144 5.21 2.85 8.88
N MET A 145 4.68 4.07 9.07
CA MET A 145 4.93 4.85 10.28
C MET A 145 4.42 4.15 11.54
N LYS A 146 3.21 3.57 11.48
CA LYS A 146 2.67 2.78 12.60
C LYS A 146 3.49 1.51 12.86
N PHE A 147 4.01 0.88 11.81
CA PHE A 147 4.93 -0.25 11.92
C PHE A 147 6.25 0.13 12.59
N ILE A 148 6.83 1.29 12.25
CA ILE A 148 8.03 1.80 12.93
C ILE A 148 7.75 2.05 14.41
N GLN A 149 6.58 2.59 14.75
CA GLN A 149 6.17 2.74 16.15
C GLN A 149 6.15 1.38 16.89
N LEU A 150 5.62 0.32 16.25
CA LEU A 150 5.66 -1.04 16.82
C LEU A 150 7.10 -1.53 17.01
N CYS A 151 7.99 -1.30 16.04
CA CYS A 151 9.40 -1.67 16.14
C CYS A 151 10.09 -0.99 17.32
N VAL A 152 9.84 0.30 17.53
CA VAL A 152 10.42 1.04 18.67
C VAL A 152 9.93 0.48 20.01
N LEU A 153 8.64 0.13 20.13
CA LEU A 153 8.08 -0.46 21.35
C LEU A 153 8.64 -1.86 21.67
N LYS A 154 9.06 -2.58 20.64
CA LYS A 154 9.57 -3.95 20.70
C LYS A 154 11.07 -4.06 20.44
N ILE A 155 11.82 -2.95 20.53
CA ILE A 155 13.24 -2.94 20.16
C ILE A 155 14.12 -3.78 21.10
N ASP A 156 13.69 -3.90 22.36
CA ASP A 156 14.34 -4.74 23.36
C ASP A 156 13.91 -6.21 23.28
N ASP A 157 12.92 -6.54 22.43
CA ASP A 157 12.44 -7.90 22.23
C ASP A 157 13.16 -8.54 21.04
N ASP A 158 13.52 -9.83 21.13
CA ASP A 158 14.08 -10.63 20.03
C ASP A 158 13.01 -10.99 18.97
N CYS A 159 12.37 -9.98 18.37
CA CYS A 159 11.26 -10.13 17.44
C CYS A 159 11.75 -10.12 15.97
N PHE A 160 12.32 -11.23 15.51
CA PHE A 160 12.83 -11.41 14.14
C PHE A 160 11.85 -11.00 13.02
N PRO A 161 10.53 -11.27 13.09
CA PRO A 161 9.58 -10.85 12.05
C PRO A 161 9.61 -9.34 11.75
N LEU A 162 9.86 -8.49 12.76
CA LEU A 162 9.96 -7.04 12.56
C LEU A 162 11.25 -6.67 11.81
N LEU A 163 12.36 -7.37 12.10
CA LEU A 163 13.63 -7.16 11.41
C LEU A 163 13.54 -7.54 9.93
N ASP A 164 12.83 -8.63 9.61
CA ASP A 164 12.57 -9.04 8.23
C ASP A 164 11.81 -7.95 7.47
N ILE A 165 10.77 -7.37 8.07
CA ILE A 165 10.00 -6.28 7.46
C ILE A 165 10.85 -5.01 7.30
N LEU A 166 11.67 -4.66 8.29
CA LEU A 166 12.58 -3.51 8.21
C LEU A 166 13.55 -3.65 7.03
N SER A 167 13.99 -4.87 6.71
CA SER A 167 14.86 -5.12 5.56
C SER A 167 14.23 -4.70 4.23
N PHE A 168 12.91 -4.84 4.07
CA PHE A 168 12.20 -4.36 2.88
C PHE A 168 11.92 -2.87 2.96
N LEU A 169 11.47 -2.40 4.12
CA LEU A 169 11.05 -1.02 4.33
C LEU A 169 12.22 -0.03 4.20
N MET A 170 13.42 -0.40 4.65
CA MET A 170 14.61 0.47 4.64
C MET A 170 15.56 0.21 3.48
N ASN A 171 15.19 -0.63 2.51
CA ASN A 171 16.05 -0.91 1.36
C ASN A 171 15.83 0.12 0.23
N PRO A 172 16.74 1.10 0.03
CA PRO A 172 16.58 2.11 -1.03
C PRO A 172 16.65 1.51 -2.44
N LEU A 173 17.23 0.32 -2.58
CA LEU A 173 17.28 -0.44 -3.83
C LEU A 173 16.04 -1.32 -4.01
N GLY A 174 15.12 -1.32 -3.05
CA GLY A 174 13.86 -2.03 -3.14
C GLY A 174 12.98 -1.49 -4.27
N ARG A 175 12.20 -2.38 -4.91
CA ARG A 175 11.33 -2.04 -6.03
C ARG A 175 10.40 -0.87 -5.71
N TYR A 176 9.78 -0.90 -4.52
CA TYR A 176 8.92 0.17 -4.04
C TYR A 176 9.63 1.54 -4.07
N HIS A 177 10.83 1.59 -3.48
CA HIS A 177 11.62 2.82 -3.39
C HIS A 177 12.12 3.30 -4.75
N GLN A 178 12.60 2.39 -5.60
CA GLN A 178 13.00 2.73 -6.97
C GLN A 178 11.84 3.29 -7.79
N ALA A 179 10.64 2.69 -7.67
CA ALA A 179 9.44 3.17 -8.35
C ALA A 179 8.98 4.54 -7.84
N ASN A 180 9.21 4.84 -6.55
CA ASN A 180 8.86 6.13 -5.97
C ASN A 180 9.90 7.23 -6.24
N ASN A 181 11.18 6.87 -6.40
CA ASN A 181 12.27 7.83 -6.65
C ASN A 181 12.06 8.65 -7.94
N ASN A 182 11.41 8.05 -8.94
CA ASN A 182 11.13 8.68 -10.23
C ASN A 182 9.75 9.35 -10.29
N ARG A 183 8.96 9.29 -9.21
CA ARG A 183 7.65 9.95 -9.18
C ARG A 183 7.82 11.41 -8.84
N HIS A 184 7.34 12.29 -9.72
CA HIS A 184 7.13 13.68 -9.36
C HIS A 184 6.17 13.72 -8.18
N CYS A 185 6.56 14.40 -7.10
CA CYS A 185 5.64 14.64 -6.03
C CYS A 185 4.50 15.49 -6.59
N SER A 186 3.31 14.89 -6.74
CA SER A 186 2.09 15.60 -7.12
C SER A 186 1.59 16.43 -5.93
N TYR A 187 2.46 17.24 -5.33
CA TYR A 187 1.99 18.47 -4.74
C TYR A 187 1.49 19.28 -5.91
N HIS A 188 0.18 19.26 -6.09
CA HIS A 188 -0.46 20.35 -6.77
C HIS A 188 -0.31 21.57 -5.84
N LEU A 189 0.88 22.20 -5.87
CA LEU A 189 1.16 23.53 -5.36
C LEU A 189 0.39 24.49 -6.26
N LYS A 190 -0.95 24.45 -6.20
CA LYS A 190 -1.78 25.42 -6.92
C LYS A 190 -1.55 26.84 -6.41
N ASN A 191 -0.83 27.05 -5.30
CA ASN A 191 -0.62 28.37 -4.70
C ASN A 191 0.76 28.59 -4.04
N VAL A 192 1.85 27.98 -4.52
CA VAL A 192 3.18 28.40 -4.06
C VAL A 192 3.95 28.99 -5.23
N THR A 193 3.80 30.30 -5.36
CA THR A 193 4.60 31.18 -6.21
C THR A 193 5.99 31.44 -5.62
N GLU A 194 6.39 30.76 -4.55
CA GLU A 194 7.69 30.96 -3.92
C GLU A 194 8.67 29.82 -4.24
N PRO A 195 9.91 30.14 -4.67
CA PRO A 195 10.92 29.14 -4.94
C PRO A 195 11.24 28.34 -3.68
N PHE A 196 11.45 27.03 -3.87
CA PHE A 196 11.74 26.01 -2.84
C PHE A 196 12.80 26.42 -1.79
N GLY A 197 13.67 27.40 -2.09
CA GLY A 197 14.68 27.94 -1.18
C GLY A 197 14.10 28.67 0.04
N ALA A 198 12.92 29.29 -0.04
CA ALA A 198 12.35 30.07 1.05
C ALA A 198 11.73 29.19 2.18
N ILE A 199 11.33 27.96 1.86
CA ILE A 199 10.65 27.05 2.80
C ILE A 199 11.63 26.44 3.81
N ILE A 200 12.90 26.29 3.43
CA ILE A 200 13.93 25.66 4.28
C ILE A 200 14.38 26.60 5.41
N GLU A 201 14.49 27.91 5.16
CA GLU A 201 15.02 28.87 6.15
C GLU A 201 14.06 29.11 7.34
N HIS A 202 12.76 28.99 7.13
CA HIS A 202 11.79 29.17 8.23
C HIS A 202 11.67 27.96 9.18
N ARG A 203 12.18 26.78 8.80
CA ARG A 203 11.99 25.54 9.56
C ARG A 203 13.19 25.15 10.43
N PHE A 204 14.35 25.76 10.21
CA PHE A 204 15.55 25.53 11.01
C PHE A 204 16.21 26.87 11.34
N PRO A 205 16.12 27.37 12.59
CA PRO A 205 16.93 28.50 12.99
C PRO A 205 18.41 28.12 12.87
N GLN A 206 19.13 28.88 12.03
CA GLN A 206 20.58 28.78 11.90
C GLN A 206 21.20 28.97 13.30
N ARG A 207 22.03 28.00 13.72
CA ARG A 207 22.84 28.13 14.94
C ARG A 207 23.97 29.12 14.75
#